data_AF-A0A7L4EHA9-F1
#
_entry.id   AF-A0A7L4EHA9-F1
#
_cell.length_a   1.000
_cell.length_b   1.000
_cell.length_c   1.000
_cell.angle_alpha   90.00
_cell.angle_beta   90.00
_cell.angle_gamma   90.00
#
_symmetry.space_group_name_H-M   'P 1'
#
loop_
_entity.id
_entity.type
_entity.pdbx_description
1 polymer ?
#
loop_
_entity_poly.entity_id
_entity_poly.type
_entity_poly.pdbx_seq_one_letter_code
_entity_poly.pdbx_strand_id
1 'polypeptide(L)'
;PLGLKEGVLPTQRSSLSDAGGNFFMAGAGFSFIFSWLLMLLVMIIFILGGNIYMFLCESWHNQQLFQVLDTPGKIPNFNLSELLGLKGDTANFSEIYRQCQQDASLWQALHLDQSVSLDELLNISQYTGDISTAFEKMNVTISPISLLSQSQRDLLLSASQAGQPPNFTLTLEQLDQNVTQGNLLDLAAELEQLAEKEDIAVKKDLEDNAHELRELEKEMQASFSGPLRSLKENILSVQSGAAQLEGQTTAALDKVSKTQEFLERDMPDIIKNETGAFLEQLLDFFETYVSWAKSRVTEDVARCKPIAQSLDNVEVIGCDYIMDSVNAFWFSLGWCTLFLLPNIILAVRLAKFYRRMDIADVYRPPTFNAFKIPRPSTRH
;
A
#
# COMPACT_ATOMS: atom_id res chain seq x y z
N PRO A 1 -30.91 -41.57 -58.46
CA PRO A 1 -31.52 -41.41 -57.12
C PRO A 1 -32.29 -42.67 -56.69
N LEU A 2 -32.12 -43.14 -55.45
CA LEU A 2 -32.86 -44.31 -54.95
C LEU A 2 -34.37 -44.04 -55.00
N GLY A 3 -35.10 -44.77 -55.85
CA GLY A 3 -36.56 -44.78 -55.88
C GLY A 3 -37.21 -44.49 -57.24
N LEU A 4 -36.64 -43.58 -58.05
CA LEU A 4 -37.15 -43.22 -59.38
C LEU A 4 -36.31 -43.92 -60.46
N LYS A 5 -36.93 -44.80 -61.25
CA LYS A 5 -36.31 -45.47 -62.41
C LYS A 5 -36.80 -44.82 -63.70
N GLU A 6 -35.88 -44.40 -64.56
CA GLU A 6 -36.21 -43.83 -65.87
C GLU A 6 -36.95 -44.86 -66.75
N GLY A 7 -38.01 -44.43 -67.46
CA GLY A 7 -38.78 -45.28 -68.38
C GLY A 7 -39.88 -46.14 -67.77
N VAL A 8 -40.14 -46.06 -66.45
CA VAL A 8 -41.23 -46.82 -65.79
C VAL A 8 -42.57 -46.08 -65.92
N LEU A 9 -43.62 -46.82 -66.28
CA LEU A 9 -45.00 -46.32 -66.36
C LEU A 9 -45.46 -45.72 -65.02
N PRO A 10 -46.23 -44.61 -65.01
CA PRO A 10 -46.65 -43.93 -63.78
C PRO A 10 -47.41 -44.81 -62.77
N THR A 11 -48.04 -45.89 -63.22
CA THR A 11 -48.76 -46.89 -62.42
C THR A 11 -47.87 -47.89 -61.70
N GLN A 12 -46.59 -48.03 -62.10
CA GLN A 12 -45.66 -49.03 -61.57
C GLN A 12 -44.48 -48.42 -60.78
N ARG A 13 -44.59 -47.16 -60.35
CA ARG A 13 -43.56 -46.47 -59.54
C ARG A 13 -43.33 -47.17 -58.20
N SER A 14 -42.11 -47.13 -57.65
CA SER A 14 -41.79 -47.80 -56.38
C SER A 14 -42.53 -47.19 -55.18
N SER A 15 -42.74 -47.96 -54.10
CA SER A 15 -43.39 -47.45 -52.87
C SER A 15 -42.61 -46.29 -52.23
N LEU A 16 -41.28 -46.31 -52.36
CA LEU A 16 -40.40 -45.23 -51.88
C LEU A 16 -40.62 -43.92 -52.66
N SER A 17 -40.79 -44.03 -53.99
CA SER A 17 -41.11 -42.88 -54.85
C SER A 17 -42.48 -42.30 -54.50
N ASP A 18 -43.50 -43.15 -54.28
CA ASP A 18 -44.83 -42.70 -53.92
C ASP A 18 -44.87 -42.00 -52.55
N ALA A 19 -44.18 -42.57 -51.55
CA ALA A 19 -44.00 -41.94 -50.25
C ALA A 19 -43.32 -40.56 -50.37
N GLY A 20 -42.29 -40.43 -51.20
CA GLY A 20 -41.64 -39.14 -51.46
C GLY A 20 -42.58 -38.11 -52.10
N GLY A 21 -43.43 -38.53 -53.04
CA GLY A 21 -44.42 -37.66 -53.67
C GLY A 21 -45.54 -37.22 -52.71
N ASN A 22 -45.97 -38.09 -51.80
CA ASN A 22 -46.90 -37.74 -50.72
C ASN A 22 -46.25 -36.79 -49.71
N PHE A 23 -44.97 -36.97 -49.40
CA PHE A 23 -44.21 -36.04 -48.54
C PHE A 23 -44.10 -34.65 -49.16
N PHE A 24 -43.83 -34.53 -50.47
CA PHE A 24 -43.83 -33.23 -51.17
C PHE A 24 -45.20 -32.55 -51.12
N MET A 25 -46.30 -33.29 -51.27
CA MET A 25 -47.66 -32.72 -51.17
C MET A 25 -48.03 -32.33 -49.73
N ALA A 26 -47.65 -33.13 -48.73
CA ALA A 26 -47.83 -32.79 -47.33
C ALA A 26 -47.03 -31.54 -46.96
N GLY A 27 -45.77 -31.44 -47.41
CA GLY A 27 -44.92 -30.26 -47.23
C GLY A 27 -45.47 -29.00 -47.90
N ALA A 28 -46.02 -29.12 -49.11
CA ALA A 28 -46.69 -28.00 -49.79
C ALA A 28 -47.95 -27.54 -49.03
N GLY A 29 -48.75 -28.48 -48.53
CA GLY A 29 -49.92 -28.18 -47.69
C GLY A 29 -49.54 -27.50 -46.38
N PHE A 30 -48.54 -28.03 -45.67
CA PHE A 30 -48.01 -27.43 -44.44
C PHE A 30 -47.47 -26.02 -44.69
N SER A 31 -46.66 -25.85 -45.74
CA SER A 31 -46.11 -24.55 -46.13
C SER A 31 -47.22 -23.54 -46.41
N PHE A 32 -48.30 -23.94 -47.08
CA PHE A 32 -49.45 -23.07 -47.34
C PHE A 32 -50.20 -22.68 -46.05
N ILE A 33 -50.45 -23.62 -45.15
CA ILE A 33 -51.19 -23.39 -43.89
C ILE A 33 -50.41 -22.44 -42.96
N PHE A 34 -49.08 -22.62 -42.86
CA PHE A 34 -48.24 -21.86 -41.93
C PHE A 34 -47.57 -20.62 -42.55
N SER A 35 -47.69 -20.40 -43.87
CA SER A 35 -47.03 -19.27 -44.55
C SER A 35 -47.44 -17.91 -44.00
N TRP A 36 -48.73 -17.72 -43.68
CA TRP A 36 -49.21 -16.44 -43.14
C TRP A 36 -48.70 -16.19 -41.71
N LEU A 37 -48.58 -17.25 -40.89
CA LEU A 37 -47.99 -17.17 -39.55
C LEU A 37 -46.51 -16.81 -39.61
N LEU A 38 -45.77 -17.46 -40.52
CA LEU A 38 -44.35 -17.18 -40.74
C LEU A 38 -44.14 -15.74 -41.23
N MET A 39 -44.96 -15.28 -42.18
CA MET A 39 -44.92 -13.91 -42.70
C MET A 39 -45.22 -12.87 -41.62
N LEU A 40 -46.24 -13.13 -40.79
CA LEU A 40 -46.59 -12.27 -39.65
C LEU A 40 -45.45 -12.21 -38.63
N LEU A 41 -44.84 -13.34 -38.29
CA LEU A 41 -43.71 -13.41 -37.37
C LEU A 41 -42.52 -12.58 -37.90
N VAL A 42 -42.14 -12.77 -39.17
CA VAL A 42 -41.06 -12.00 -39.80
C VAL A 42 -41.36 -10.51 -39.79
N MET A 43 -42.61 -10.11 -40.08
CA MET A 43 -43.01 -8.69 -40.06
C MET A 43 -42.85 -8.07 -38.67
N ILE A 44 -43.30 -8.75 -37.61
CA ILE A 44 -43.17 -8.26 -36.24
C ILE A 44 -41.70 -8.10 -35.85
N ILE A 45 -40.88 -9.13 -36.10
CA ILE A 45 -39.46 -9.09 -35.73
C ILE A 45 -38.70 -8.07 -36.57
N PHE A 46 -39.03 -7.89 -37.85
CA PHE A 46 -38.46 -6.85 -38.70
C PHE A 46 -38.75 -5.44 -38.18
N ILE A 47 -40.03 -5.16 -37.86
CA ILE A 47 -40.43 -3.85 -37.35
C ILE A 47 -39.73 -3.58 -36.02
N LEU A 48 -39.74 -4.54 -35.10
CA LEU A 48 -39.10 -4.38 -33.80
C LEU A 48 -37.58 -4.26 -33.94
N GLY A 49 -36.93 -5.20 -34.62
CA GLY A 49 -35.47 -5.23 -34.76
C GLY A 49 -34.93 -4.00 -35.46
N GLY A 50 -35.48 -3.65 -36.63
CA GLY A 50 -35.03 -2.50 -37.41
C GLY A 50 -35.27 -1.16 -36.72
N ASN A 51 -36.44 -0.94 -36.13
CA ASN A 51 -36.74 0.34 -35.46
C ASN A 51 -36.00 0.49 -34.13
N ILE A 52 -35.90 -0.57 -33.34
CA ILE A 52 -35.21 -0.51 -32.05
C ILE A 52 -33.70 -0.31 -32.28
N TYR A 53 -33.10 -0.96 -33.29
CA TYR A 53 -31.70 -0.75 -33.64
C TYR A 53 -31.42 0.72 -33.99
N MET A 54 -32.20 1.28 -34.92
CA MET A 54 -32.01 2.67 -35.37
C MET A 54 -32.26 3.69 -34.25
N PHE A 55 -33.29 3.47 -33.42
CA PHE A 55 -33.69 4.45 -32.41
C PHE A 55 -32.86 4.37 -31.13
N LEU A 56 -32.58 3.15 -30.63
CA LEU A 56 -31.86 2.97 -29.37
C LEU A 56 -30.38 2.73 -29.58
N CYS A 57 -29.98 1.74 -30.39
CA CYS A 57 -28.58 1.34 -30.48
C CYS A 57 -27.72 2.41 -31.14
N GLU A 58 -28.15 2.95 -32.28
CA GLU A 58 -27.39 4.00 -32.96
C GLU A 58 -27.38 5.33 -32.18
N SER A 59 -28.47 5.66 -31.48
CA SER A 59 -28.53 6.84 -30.61
C SER A 59 -27.71 6.68 -29.33
N TRP A 60 -27.60 5.46 -28.79
CA TRP A 60 -26.76 5.15 -27.63
C TRP A 60 -25.29 5.25 -28.01
N HIS A 61 -24.90 4.62 -29.12
CA HIS A 61 -23.52 4.65 -29.62
C HIS A 61 -23.02 6.07 -29.88
N ASN A 62 -23.86 6.91 -30.50
CA ASN A 62 -23.54 8.31 -30.78
C ASN A 62 -23.74 9.24 -29.56
N GLN A 63 -24.05 8.69 -28.38
CA GLN A 63 -24.34 9.43 -27.14
C GLN A 63 -25.50 10.45 -27.26
N GLN A 64 -26.27 10.40 -28.35
CA GLN A 64 -27.45 11.24 -28.56
C GLN A 64 -28.57 10.90 -27.57
N LEU A 65 -28.63 9.63 -27.12
CA LEU A 65 -29.54 9.19 -26.07
C LEU A 65 -29.28 9.93 -24.76
N PHE A 66 -28.01 10.16 -24.41
CA PHE A 66 -27.62 10.87 -23.19
C PHE A 66 -27.99 12.35 -23.27
N GLN A 67 -27.86 12.99 -24.43
CA GLN A 67 -28.32 14.36 -24.64
C GLN A 67 -29.84 14.52 -24.46
N VAL A 68 -30.63 13.48 -24.78
CA VAL A 68 -32.08 13.47 -24.53
C VAL A 68 -32.39 13.36 -23.04
N LEU A 69 -31.62 12.56 -22.29
CA LEU A 69 -31.70 12.46 -20.83
C LEU A 69 -31.32 13.77 -20.14
N ASP A 70 -30.38 14.53 -20.72
CA ASP A 70 -29.92 15.82 -20.20
C ASP A 70 -30.90 16.97 -20.48
N THR A 71 -31.80 16.80 -21.45
CA THR A 71 -32.74 17.85 -21.84
C THR A 71 -33.96 17.86 -20.91
N PRO A 72 -34.16 18.90 -20.07
CA PRO A 72 -35.27 18.95 -19.14
C PRO A 72 -36.61 18.98 -19.87
N GLY A 73 -37.57 18.17 -19.41
CA GLY A 73 -38.93 18.10 -19.96
C GLY A 73 -39.14 17.13 -21.13
N LYS A 74 -38.08 16.46 -21.62
CA LYS A 74 -38.22 15.36 -22.60
C LYS A 74 -38.71 14.06 -21.97
N ILE A 75 -38.34 13.80 -20.72
CA ILE A 75 -38.79 12.65 -19.93
C ILE A 75 -39.58 13.20 -18.72
N PRO A 76 -40.87 12.85 -18.57
CA PRO A 76 -41.68 13.35 -17.46
C PRO A 76 -41.15 12.80 -16.13
N ASN A 77 -41.01 13.67 -15.13
CA ASN A 77 -40.55 13.36 -13.76
C ASN A 77 -39.11 12.82 -13.63
N PHE A 78 -38.25 13.00 -14.64
CA PHE A 78 -36.84 12.63 -14.52
C PHE A 78 -35.97 13.87 -14.32
N ASN A 79 -35.32 13.94 -13.16
CA ASN A 79 -34.27 14.92 -12.88
C ASN A 79 -33.12 14.21 -12.17
N LEU A 80 -32.00 14.05 -12.86
CA LEU A 80 -30.81 13.37 -12.34
C LEU A 80 -30.25 14.08 -11.10
N SER A 81 -30.31 15.41 -11.07
CA SER A 81 -29.78 16.22 -9.96
C SER A 81 -30.57 15.98 -8.67
N GLU A 82 -31.90 15.89 -8.79
CA GLU A 82 -32.80 15.61 -7.66
C GLU A 82 -32.62 14.17 -7.14
N LEU A 83 -32.49 13.20 -8.06
CA LEU A 83 -32.26 11.80 -7.71
C LEU A 83 -30.94 11.59 -6.95
N LEU A 84 -29.90 12.31 -7.34
CA LEU A 84 -28.57 12.23 -6.72
C LEU A 84 -28.41 13.19 -5.52
N GLY A 85 -29.42 14.02 -5.22
CA GLY A 85 -29.37 14.99 -4.12
C GLY A 85 -28.33 16.10 -4.33
N LEU A 86 -27.98 16.42 -5.58
CA LEU A 86 -26.98 17.43 -5.91
C LEU A 86 -27.58 18.84 -5.77
N LYS A 87 -26.90 19.70 -5.01
CA LYS A 87 -27.20 21.14 -4.95
C LYS A 87 -26.39 21.87 -6.02
N GLY A 88 -26.96 22.09 -7.19
CA GLY A 88 -26.30 22.78 -8.30
C GLY A 88 -27.14 22.77 -9.57
N ASP A 89 -26.62 23.42 -10.63
CA ASP A 89 -27.19 23.37 -11.98
C ASP A 89 -27.35 21.92 -12.47
N THR A 90 -28.27 21.72 -13.41
CA THR A 90 -28.67 20.40 -13.93
C THR A 90 -27.47 19.50 -14.24
N ALA A 91 -27.31 18.43 -13.47
CA ALA A 91 -26.32 17.39 -13.69
C ALA A 91 -26.47 16.83 -15.11
N ASN A 92 -25.44 17.02 -15.93
CA ASN A 92 -25.38 16.57 -17.31
C ASN A 92 -24.79 15.15 -17.34
N PHE A 93 -25.65 14.16 -17.55
CA PHE A 93 -25.30 12.75 -17.68
C PHE A 93 -24.28 12.51 -18.79
N SER A 94 -24.39 13.17 -19.95
CA SER A 94 -23.41 13.03 -21.03
C SER A 94 -22.01 13.46 -20.59
N GLU A 95 -21.90 14.54 -19.80
CA GLU A 95 -20.61 15.02 -19.29
C GLU A 95 -20.06 14.10 -18.19
N ILE A 96 -20.93 13.68 -17.25
CA ILE A 96 -20.58 12.69 -16.21
C ILE A 96 -20.04 11.41 -16.85
N TYR A 97 -20.74 10.90 -17.87
CA TYR A 97 -20.35 9.71 -18.61
C TYR A 97 -18.97 9.86 -19.25
N ARG A 98 -18.73 10.98 -19.93
CA ARG A 98 -17.46 11.29 -20.59
C ARG A 98 -16.30 11.37 -19.60
N GLN A 99 -16.50 12.03 -18.45
CA GLN A 99 -15.49 12.08 -17.40
C GLN A 99 -15.22 10.69 -16.80
N CYS A 100 -16.25 9.87 -16.62
CA CYS A 100 -16.08 8.50 -16.17
C CYS A 100 -15.34 7.61 -17.17
N GLN A 101 -15.55 7.78 -18.48
CA GLN A 101 -14.72 7.12 -19.50
C GLN A 101 -13.23 7.50 -19.39
N GLN A 102 -12.94 8.73 -18.95
CA GLN A 102 -11.58 9.23 -18.73
C GLN A 102 -10.97 8.84 -17.36
N ASP A 103 -11.64 7.97 -16.59
CA ASP A 103 -11.19 7.54 -15.25
C ASP A 103 -11.17 8.64 -14.19
N ALA A 104 -12.03 9.65 -14.34
CA ALA A 104 -12.24 10.65 -13.30
C ALA A 104 -12.85 10.01 -12.04
N SER A 105 -12.64 10.67 -10.90
CA SER A 105 -13.35 10.34 -9.65
C SER A 105 -14.82 10.75 -9.75
N LEU A 106 -15.70 10.08 -9.01
CA LEU A 106 -17.08 10.55 -8.85
C LEU A 106 -17.16 11.96 -8.24
N TRP A 107 -16.17 12.34 -7.43
CA TRP A 107 -16.09 13.68 -6.87
C TRP A 107 -16.01 14.75 -7.96
N GLN A 108 -15.13 14.55 -8.94
CA GLN A 108 -14.96 15.44 -10.09
C GLN A 108 -16.15 15.35 -11.05
N ALA A 109 -16.57 14.12 -11.38
CA ALA A 109 -17.65 13.89 -12.35
C ALA A 109 -18.99 14.50 -11.92
N LEU A 110 -19.32 14.43 -10.62
CA LEU A 110 -20.58 14.96 -10.08
C LEU A 110 -20.46 16.39 -9.55
N HIS A 111 -19.29 17.04 -9.69
CA HIS A 111 -19.02 18.38 -9.15
C HIS A 111 -19.42 18.53 -7.67
N LEU A 112 -19.06 17.54 -6.85
CA LEU A 112 -19.46 17.49 -5.44
C LEU A 112 -18.89 18.65 -4.62
N ASP A 113 -17.83 19.30 -5.11
CA ASP A 113 -17.24 20.52 -4.55
C ASP A 113 -18.24 21.67 -4.39
N GLN A 114 -19.27 21.74 -5.25
CA GLN A 114 -20.33 22.75 -5.15
C GLN A 114 -21.30 22.50 -4.00
N SER A 115 -21.47 21.23 -3.62
CA SER A 115 -22.42 20.81 -2.59
C SER A 115 -21.78 20.61 -1.22
N VAL A 116 -20.52 20.21 -1.19
CA VAL A 116 -19.75 19.88 0.00
C VAL A 116 -18.38 20.55 -0.08
N SER A 117 -18.16 21.56 0.77
CA SER A 117 -16.85 22.18 0.93
C SER A 117 -15.95 21.30 1.80
N LEU A 118 -15.01 20.58 1.19
CA LEU A 118 -13.98 19.83 1.92
C LEU A 118 -13.07 20.76 2.73
N ASP A 119 -12.89 22.00 2.26
CA ASP A 119 -12.09 23.00 2.97
C ASP A 119 -12.72 23.43 4.28
N GLU A 120 -14.05 23.52 4.33
CA GLU A 120 -14.80 23.82 5.54
C GLU A 120 -14.90 22.58 6.45
N LEU A 121 -15.20 21.41 5.88
CA LEU A 121 -15.39 20.17 6.64
C LEU A 121 -14.10 19.66 7.30
N LEU A 122 -12.97 19.78 6.60
CA LEU A 122 -11.65 19.36 7.07
C LEU A 122 -10.81 20.56 7.53
N ASN A 123 -11.45 21.65 7.95
CA ASN A 123 -10.76 22.82 8.47
C ASN A 123 -10.17 22.53 9.86
N ILE A 124 -8.88 22.22 9.90
CA ILE A 124 -8.17 22.01 11.17
C ILE A 124 -7.68 23.29 11.83
N SER A 125 -7.70 24.44 11.14
CA SER A 125 -7.18 25.71 11.67
C SER A 125 -7.85 26.13 12.99
N GLN A 126 -9.14 25.80 13.15
CA GLN A 126 -9.89 26.03 14.37
C GLN A 126 -9.29 25.27 15.56
N TYR A 127 -8.91 24.01 15.36
CA TYR A 127 -8.30 23.18 16.40
C TYR A 127 -6.83 23.51 16.58
N THR A 128 -6.10 23.83 15.52
CA THR A 128 -4.68 24.24 15.58
C THR A 128 -4.50 25.45 16.49
N GLY A 129 -5.38 26.46 16.38
CA GLY A 129 -5.34 27.63 17.25
C GLY A 129 -5.59 27.30 18.73
N ASP A 130 -6.58 26.47 19.02
CA ASP A 130 -6.90 26.04 20.39
C ASP A 130 -5.78 25.17 20.99
N ILE A 131 -5.20 24.26 20.21
CA ILE A 131 -4.09 23.40 20.62
C ILE A 131 -2.84 24.24 20.89
N SER A 132 -2.49 25.16 19.98
CA SER A 132 -1.36 26.08 20.16
C SER A 132 -1.52 26.91 21.44
N THR A 133 -2.72 27.48 21.65
CA THR A 133 -3.02 28.27 22.86
C THR A 133 -2.97 27.42 24.13
N ALA A 134 -3.43 26.17 24.08
CA ALA A 134 -3.39 25.24 25.22
C ALA A 134 -1.94 24.87 25.58
N PHE A 135 -1.08 24.67 24.59
CA PHE A 135 0.34 24.37 24.77
C PHE A 135 1.17 25.58 25.22
N GLU A 136 0.87 26.79 24.75
CA GLU A 136 1.49 28.03 25.27
C GLU A 136 1.18 28.24 26.76
N LYS A 137 0.00 27.82 27.20
CA LYS A 137 -0.41 27.84 28.62
C LYS A 137 0.17 26.66 29.41
N MET A 138 0.68 25.63 28.74
CA MET A 138 1.26 24.46 29.39
C MET A 138 2.65 24.81 29.91
N ASN A 139 2.69 25.23 31.16
CA ASN A 139 3.94 25.48 31.86
C ASN A 139 4.48 24.14 32.37
N VAL A 140 5.42 23.53 31.63
CA VAL A 140 6.09 22.29 32.06
C VAL A 140 7.07 22.64 33.17
N THR A 141 6.56 22.77 34.40
CA THR A 141 7.39 22.96 35.59
C THR A 141 8.08 21.65 35.93
N ILE A 142 9.37 21.55 35.60
CA ILE A 142 10.23 20.54 36.22
C ILE A 142 10.39 20.91 37.69
N SER A 143 10.24 19.92 38.56
CA SER A 143 10.48 20.10 39.99
C SER A 143 11.91 20.62 40.20
N PRO A 144 12.14 21.61 41.08
CA PRO A 144 13.47 22.18 41.27
C PRO A 144 14.46 21.07 41.63
N ILE A 145 15.40 20.81 40.71
CA ILE A 145 16.44 19.80 40.90
C ILE A 145 17.54 20.47 41.73
N SER A 146 17.67 20.08 42.99
CA SER A 146 18.81 20.47 43.83
C SER A 146 19.82 19.33 43.84
N LEU A 147 20.93 19.47 43.10
CA LEU A 147 21.97 18.45 43.06
C LEU A 147 22.66 18.25 44.41
N LEU A 148 23.00 19.34 45.08
CA LEU A 148 23.67 19.38 46.38
C LEU A 148 23.23 20.64 47.13
N SER A 149 22.74 20.48 48.36
CA SER A 149 22.40 21.61 49.23
C SER A 149 23.66 22.36 49.67
N GLN A 150 23.49 23.62 50.08
CA GLN A 150 24.61 24.41 50.62
C GLN A 150 25.29 23.69 51.80
N SER A 151 24.52 23.10 52.71
CA SER A 151 25.05 22.34 53.84
C SER A 151 25.89 21.12 53.42
N GLN A 152 25.51 20.43 52.34
CA GLN A 152 26.27 19.29 51.83
C GLN A 152 27.58 19.75 51.14
N ARG A 153 27.57 20.90 50.47
CA ARG A 153 28.76 21.51 49.87
C ARG A 153 29.77 21.92 50.95
N ASP A 154 29.27 22.59 51.99
CA ASP A 154 30.09 23.01 53.13
C ASP A 154 30.64 21.80 53.90
N LEU A 155 29.86 20.72 54.03
CA LEU A 155 30.32 19.46 54.60
C LEU A 155 31.46 18.84 53.79
N LEU A 156 31.36 18.79 52.47
CA LEU A 156 32.41 18.24 51.60
C LEU A 156 33.69 19.08 51.65
N LEU A 157 33.58 20.41 51.63
CA LEU A 157 34.72 21.30 51.80
C LEU A 157 35.38 21.14 53.16
N SER A 158 34.59 21.16 54.23
CA SER A 158 35.11 21.00 55.60
C SER A 158 35.72 19.63 55.84
N ALA A 159 35.14 18.56 55.30
CA ALA A 159 35.71 17.21 55.37
C ALA A 159 37.05 17.12 54.61
N SER A 160 37.13 17.76 53.44
CA SER A 160 38.39 17.83 52.67
C SER A 160 39.47 18.65 53.38
N GLN A 161 39.09 19.74 54.07
CA GLN A 161 40.03 20.56 54.86
C GLN A 161 40.44 19.86 56.15
N ALA A 162 39.53 19.14 56.80
CA ALA A 162 39.82 18.36 58.01
C ALA A 162 40.75 17.17 57.73
N GLY A 163 40.76 16.67 56.48
CA GLY A 163 41.68 15.62 56.03
C GLY A 163 43.11 16.10 55.77
N GLN A 164 43.41 17.40 55.95
CA GLN A 164 44.76 17.92 55.72
C GLN A 164 45.73 17.45 56.81
N PRO A 165 46.89 16.86 56.43
CA PRO A 165 47.90 16.47 57.40
C PRO A 165 48.50 17.70 58.10
N PRO A 166 49.07 17.53 59.30
CA PRO A 166 49.85 18.58 59.93
C PRO A 166 51.08 18.91 59.07
N ASN A 167 51.68 20.07 59.34
CA ASN A 167 52.90 20.49 58.67
C ASN A 167 54.07 19.58 59.08
N PHE A 168 54.49 18.71 58.17
CA PHE A 168 55.62 17.80 58.35
C PHE A 168 56.96 18.35 57.83
N THR A 169 57.05 19.63 57.46
CA THR A 169 58.30 20.21 56.91
C THR A 169 59.48 20.01 57.86
N LEU A 170 59.32 20.34 59.14
CA LEU A 170 60.39 20.14 60.14
C LEU A 170 60.71 18.65 60.36
N THR A 171 59.70 17.78 60.30
CA THR A 171 59.90 16.32 60.44
C THR A 171 60.67 15.76 59.25
N LEU A 172 60.37 16.20 58.03
CA LEU A 172 61.10 15.82 56.82
C LEU A 172 62.54 16.34 56.87
N GLU A 173 62.78 17.57 57.33
CA GLU A 173 64.12 18.11 57.54
C GLU A 173 64.92 17.30 58.57
N GLN A 174 64.30 16.86 59.66
CA GLN A 174 64.93 15.99 60.66
C GLN A 174 65.21 14.58 60.11
N LEU A 175 64.30 14.03 59.30
CA LEU A 175 64.48 12.72 58.67
C LEU A 175 65.61 12.70 57.62
N ASP A 176 65.99 13.87 57.11
CA ASP A 176 67.12 14.03 56.19
C ASP A 176 68.48 14.18 56.91
N GLN A 177 68.48 14.25 58.26
CA GLN A 177 69.70 14.27 59.05
C GLN A 177 70.19 12.85 59.37
N ASN A 178 71.51 12.71 59.52
CA ASN A 178 72.12 11.47 60.02
C ASN A 178 71.70 11.22 61.49
N VAL A 179 71.49 9.96 61.85
CA VAL A 179 71.07 9.56 63.22
C VAL A 179 72.15 9.90 64.26
N THR A 180 73.42 9.93 63.84
CA THR A 180 74.57 10.33 64.66
C THR A 180 75.18 11.65 64.19
N GLN A 181 75.77 12.41 65.13
CA GLN A 181 76.48 13.66 64.81
C GLN A 181 77.73 13.47 63.94
N GLY A 182 78.29 12.26 63.93
CA GLY A 182 79.46 11.88 63.15
C GLY A 182 79.37 10.41 62.73
N ASN A 183 80.22 10.00 61.80
CA ASN A 183 80.24 8.64 61.29
C ASN A 183 80.88 7.70 62.32
N LEU A 184 80.10 6.74 62.84
CA LEU A 184 80.58 5.78 63.84
C LEU A 184 81.71 4.89 63.30
N LEU A 185 81.73 4.62 61.99
CA LEU A 185 82.78 3.85 61.34
C LEU A 185 84.10 4.63 61.27
N ASP A 186 84.03 5.94 61.06
CA ASP A 186 85.21 6.82 61.03
C ASP A 186 85.81 6.93 62.45
N LEU A 187 84.96 7.09 63.47
CA LEU A 187 85.41 7.09 64.87
C LEU A 187 86.01 5.75 65.28
N ALA A 188 85.40 4.62 64.87
CA ALA A 188 85.96 3.29 65.12
C ALA A 188 87.34 3.13 64.47
N ALA A 189 87.54 3.63 63.25
CA ALA A 189 88.83 3.59 62.57
C ALA A 189 89.89 4.47 63.24
N GLU A 190 89.51 5.64 63.79
CA GLU A 190 90.41 6.50 64.56
C GLU A 190 90.85 5.85 65.89
N LEU A 191 89.94 5.16 66.59
CA LEU A 191 90.26 4.43 67.83
C LEU A 191 91.24 3.28 67.57
N GLU A 192 91.08 2.55 66.47
CA GLU A 192 92.04 1.50 66.05
C GLU A 192 93.43 2.09 65.74
N GLN A 193 93.48 3.22 65.05
CA GLN A 193 94.76 3.91 64.77
C GLN A 193 95.44 4.44 66.05
N LEU A 194 94.65 4.84 67.05
CA LEU A 194 95.17 5.25 68.35
C LEU A 194 95.68 4.05 69.15
N ALA A 195 94.97 2.92 69.09
CA ALA A 195 95.32 1.67 69.75
C ALA A 195 96.72 1.14 69.35
N GLU A 196 97.15 1.38 68.11
CA GLU A 196 98.49 1.00 67.63
C GLU A 196 99.65 1.70 68.35
N LYS A 197 99.39 2.83 69.03
CA LYS A 197 100.42 3.70 69.64
C LYS A 197 100.51 3.59 71.16
N GLU A 198 99.65 2.79 71.79
CA GLU A 198 99.49 2.71 73.25
C GLU A 198 99.93 1.35 73.83
N ASP A 199 100.01 1.25 75.16
CA ASP A 199 100.37 0.02 75.87
C ASP A 199 99.31 -1.10 75.73
N ILE A 200 99.71 -2.37 75.89
CA ILE A 200 98.90 -3.58 75.61
C ILE A 200 97.48 -3.55 76.20
N ALA A 201 97.33 -3.05 77.45
CA ALA A 201 96.03 -2.97 78.10
C ALA A 201 95.11 -1.90 77.44
N VAL A 202 95.66 -0.71 77.17
CA VAL A 202 94.92 0.41 76.55
C VAL A 202 94.61 0.12 75.09
N LYS A 203 95.53 -0.55 74.37
CA LYS A 203 95.32 -1.03 73.01
C LYS A 203 94.10 -1.94 72.90
N LYS A 204 94.02 -2.94 73.80
CA LYS A 204 92.89 -3.88 73.80
C LYS A 204 91.56 -3.19 74.08
N ASP A 205 91.53 -2.27 75.04
CA ASP A 205 90.31 -1.51 75.36
C ASP A 205 89.86 -0.63 74.17
N LEU A 206 90.79 0.01 73.45
CA LEU A 206 90.49 0.83 72.27
C LEU A 206 89.97 -0.01 71.08
N GLU A 207 90.55 -1.19 70.85
CA GLU A 207 90.08 -2.14 69.82
C GLU A 207 88.69 -2.72 70.17
N ASP A 208 88.45 -3.07 71.44
CA ASP A 208 87.16 -3.58 71.90
C ASP A 208 86.07 -2.48 71.74
N ASN A 209 86.36 -1.21 72.10
CA ASN A 209 85.45 -0.07 71.85
C ASN A 209 85.20 0.19 70.35
N ALA A 210 86.22 0.08 69.49
CA ALA A 210 86.06 0.22 68.05
C ALA A 210 85.16 -0.88 67.45
N HIS A 211 85.27 -2.11 67.97
CA HIS A 211 84.39 -3.20 67.58
C HIS A 211 82.94 -2.95 68.01
N GLU A 212 82.73 -2.50 69.24
CA GLU A 212 81.40 -2.12 69.75
C GLU A 212 80.75 -1.02 68.91
N LEU A 213 81.50 0.00 68.48
CA LEU A 213 80.99 1.06 67.59
C LEU A 213 80.53 0.53 66.22
N ARG A 214 81.21 -0.47 65.65
CA ARG A 214 80.82 -1.07 64.37
C ARG A 214 79.58 -1.97 64.48
N GLU A 215 79.48 -2.74 65.56
CA GLU A 215 78.26 -3.52 65.81
C GLU A 215 77.08 -2.59 66.11
N LEU A 216 77.30 -1.48 66.81
CA LEU A 216 76.28 -0.44 67.04
C LEU A 216 75.79 0.18 65.72
N GLU A 217 76.69 0.57 64.81
CA GLU A 217 76.31 1.10 63.48
C GLU A 217 75.47 0.09 62.68
N LYS A 218 75.87 -1.19 62.71
CA LYS A 218 75.15 -2.27 62.01
C LYS A 218 73.77 -2.51 62.60
N GLU A 219 73.64 -2.49 63.92
CA GLU A 219 72.35 -2.61 64.62
C GLU A 219 71.46 -1.38 64.36
N MET A 220 72.05 -0.18 64.35
CA MET A 220 71.35 1.06 64.01
C MET A 220 70.84 1.05 62.57
N GLN A 221 71.67 0.65 61.62
CA GLN A 221 71.28 0.57 60.22
C GLN A 221 70.19 -0.48 60.00
N ALA A 222 70.28 -1.65 60.65
CA ALA A 222 69.26 -2.69 60.58
C ALA A 222 67.92 -2.25 61.20
N SER A 223 67.96 -1.48 62.30
CA SER A 223 66.78 -1.12 63.07
C SER A 223 66.09 0.17 62.59
N PHE A 224 66.83 1.17 62.13
CA PHE A 224 66.29 2.51 61.86
C PHE A 224 66.17 2.86 60.37
N SER A 225 67.06 2.37 59.49
CA SER A 225 67.07 2.80 58.07
C SER A 225 65.77 2.47 57.32
N GLY A 226 65.21 1.28 57.54
CA GLY A 226 63.94 0.85 56.96
C GLY A 226 62.75 1.69 57.44
N PRO A 227 62.48 1.74 58.76
CA PRO A 227 61.38 2.54 59.32
C PRO A 227 61.46 4.03 59.00
N LEU A 228 62.65 4.65 59.01
CA LEU A 228 62.82 6.07 58.67
C LEU A 228 62.49 6.36 57.20
N ARG A 229 62.95 5.49 56.28
CA ARG A 229 62.61 5.60 54.86
C ARG A 229 61.10 5.41 54.63
N SER A 230 60.49 4.40 55.25
CA SER A 230 59.05 4.18 55.17
C SER A 230 58.24 5.33 55.76
N LEU A 231 58.71 5.94 56.86
CA LEU A 231 58.07 7.12 57.44
C LEU A 231 58.11 8.30 56.46
N LYS A 232 59.26 8.57 55.82
CA LYS A 232 59.39 9.62 54.80
C LYS A 232 58.45 9.39 53.60
N GLU A 233 58.43 8.17 53.06
CA GLU A 233 57.54 7.79 51.95
C GLU A 233 56.05 7.94 52.33
N ASN A 234 55.67 7.51 53.53
CA ASN A 234 54.30 7.64 54.04
C ASN A 234 53.89 9.10 54.24
N ILE A 235 54.77 9.96 54.77
CA ILE A 235 54.51 11.40 54.92
C ILE A 235 54.24 12.05 53.56
N LEU A 236 55.09 11.78 52.56
CA LEU A 236 54.93 12.33 51.21
C LEU A 236 53.65 11.82 50.53
N SER A 237 53.31 10.53 50.71
CA SER A 237 52.09 9.93 50.19
C SER A 237 50.83 10.58 50.79
N VAL A 238 50.82 10.80 52.11
CA VAL A 238 49.70 11.48 52.78
C VAL A 238 49.58 12.94 52.35
N GLN A 239 50.70 13.68 52.23
CA GLN A 239 50.69 15.07 51.77
C GLN A 239 50.14 15.21 50.34
N SER A 240 50.59 14.35 49.43
CA SER A 240 50.12 14.36 48.04
C SER A 240 48.66 13.91 47.92
N GLY A 241 48.26 12.86 48.64
CA GLY A 241 46.88 12.37 48.68
C GLY A 241 45.89 13.39 49.24
N ALA A 242 46.26 14.12 50.30
CA ALA A 242 45.43 15.17 50.88
C ALA A 242 45.26 16.37 49.94
N ALA A 243 46.34 16.83 49.30
CA ALA A 243 46.27 17.90 48.29
C ALA A 243 45.41 17.48 47.08
N GLN A 244 45.51 16.21 46.66
CA GLN A 244 44.67 15.67 45.59
C GLN A 244 43.19 15.62 45.99
N LEU A 245 42.88 15.20 47.22
CA LEU A 245 41.51 15.15 47.74
C LEU A 245 40.86 16.55 47.73
N GLU A 246 41.60 17.57 48.17
CA GLU A 246 41.14 18.96 48.13
C GLU A 246 40.91 19.47 46.70
N GLY A 247 41.86 19.22 45.81
CA GLY A 247 41.72 19.58 44.40
C GLY A 247 40.52 18.91 43.75
N GLN A 248 40.32 17.61 43.98
CA GLN A 248 39.20 16.86 43.42
C GLN A 248 37.85 17.27 44.01
N THR A 249 37.79 17.51 45.32
CA THR A 249 36.56 17.97 46.00
C THR A 249 36.15 19.34 45.45
N THR A 250 37.08 20.27 45.34
CA THR A 250 36.83 21.62 44.81
C THR A 250 36.38 21.57 43.34
N ALA A 251 37.05 20.76 42.51
CA ALA A 251 36.66 20.60 41.11
C ALA A 251 35.28 19.95 40.93
N ALA A 252 34.94 18.97 41.78
CA ALA A 252 33.62 18.35 41.77
C ALA A 252 32.52 19.35 42.16
N LEU A 253 32.75 20.16 43.20
CA LEU A 253 31.82 21.19 43.65
C LEU A 253 31.61 22.30 42.61
N ASP A 254 32.67 22.71 41.90
CA ASP A 254 32.57 23.64 40.77
C ASP A 254 31.71 23.06 39.64
N LYS A 255 31.94 21.80 39.27
CA LYS A 255 31.15 21.13 38.22
C LYS A 255 29.68 20.98 38.59
N VAL A 256 29.39 20.63 39.85
CA VAL A 256 28.04 20.60 40.41
C VAL A 256 27.39 21.98 40.34
N SER A 257 28.12 23.04 40.69
CA SER A 257 27.60 24.42 40.66
C SER A 257 27.24 24.83 39.24
N LYS A 258 28.13 24.60 38.27
CA LYS A 258 27.87 24.87 36.84
C LYS A 258 26.67 24.09 36.31
N THR A 259 26.50 22.84 36.74
CA THR A 259 25.36 22.02 36.33
C THR A 259 24.06 22.51 36.98
N GLN A 260 24.11 22.93 38.24
CA GLN A 260 22.97 23.54 38.93
C GLN A 260 22.52 24.82 38.21
N GLU A 261 23.45 25.71 37.86
CA GLU A 261 23.17 26.94 37.12
C GLU A 261 22.56 26.67 35.74
N PHE A 262 23.07 25.67 35.00
CA PHE A 262 22.50 25.25 33.72
C PHE A 262 21.07 24.73 33.88
N LEU A 263 20.83 23.89 34.90
CA LEU A 263 19.50 23.33 35.18
C LEU A 263 18.49 24.42 35.58
N GLU A 264 18.92 25.47 36.27
CA GLU A 264 18.04 26.57 36.68
C GLU A 264 17.80 27.59 35.57
N ARG A 265 18.83 27.92 34.79
CA ARG A 265 18.76 28.99 33.77
C ARG A 265 18.32 28.51 32.40
N ASP A 266 18.93 27.43 31.89
CA ASP A 266 18.84 27.06 30.48
C ASP A 266 17.80 25.94 30.25
N MET A 267 17.60 25.05 31.22
CA MET A 267 16.66 23.93 31.10
C MET A 267 15.21 24.34 30.83
N PRO A 268 14.63 25.37 31.49
CA PRO A 268 13.25 25.81 31.21
C PRO A 268 13.05 26.22 29.74
N ASP A 269 14.02 26.94 29.18
CA ASP A 269 13.98 27.40 27.78
C ASP A 269 14.15 26.23 26.81
N ILE A 270 15.05 25.27 27.11
CA ILE A 270 15.20 24.05 26.31
C ILE A 270 13.89 23.27 26.27
N ILE A 271 13.24 23.03 27.41
CA ILE A 271 11.97 22.30 27.45
C ILE A 271 10.90 23.02 26.64
N LYS A 272 10.80 24.34 26.79
CA LYS A 272 9.85 25.15 26.04
C LYS A 272 10.09 25.03 24.54
N ASN A 273 11.34 25.10 24.11
CA ASN A 273 11.71 24.98 22.69
C ASN A 273 11.43 23.57 22.13
N GLU A 274 11.87 22.53 22.84
CA GLU A 274 11.63 21.12 22.43
C GLU A 274 10.14 20.77 22.42
N THR A 275 9.37 21.27 23.39
CA THR A 275 7.91 21.08 23.43
C THR A 275 7.23 21.82 22.27
N GLY A 276 7.70 23.02 21.93
CA GLY A 276 7.22 23.79 20.77
C GLY A 276 7.51 23.08 19.45
N ALA A 277 8.74 22.58 19.27
CA ALA A 277 9.13 21.82 18.08
C ALA A 277 8.31 20.52 17.94
N PHE A 278 8.07 19.81 19.05
CA PHE A 278 7.20 18.63 19.05
C PHE A 278 5.77 18.96 18.63
N LEU A 279 5.22 20.08 19.13
CA LEU A 279 3.89 20.52 18.75
C LEU A 279 3.80 20.90 17.27
N GLU A 280 4.77 21.65 16.77
CA GLU A 280 4.83 22.05 15.36
C GLU A 280 4.86 20.80 14.45
N GLN A 281 5.68 19.81 14.80
CA GLN A 281 5.73 18.54 14.09
C GLN A 281 4.39 17.78 14.14
N LEU A 282 3.72 17.79 15.29
CA LEU A 282 2.41 17.14 15.42
C LEU A 282 1.35 17.82 14.54
N LEU A 283 1.33 19.16 14.52
CA LEU A 283 0.42 19.94 13.68
C LEU A 283 0.69 19.72 12.19
N ASP A 284 1.96 19.66 11.79
CA ASP A 284 2.38 19.37 10.41
C ASP A 284 1.89 17.98 9.94
N PHE A 285 1.90 16.96 10.82
CA PHE A 285 1.30 15.66 10.51
C PHE A 285 -0.20 15.75 10.24
N PHE A 286 -0.95 16.53 11.03
CA PHE A 286 -2.38 16.73 10.80
C PHE A 286 -2.66 17.49 9.51
N GLU A 287 -1.90 18.55 9.23
CA GLU A 287 -1.99 19.31 7.97
C GLU A 287 -1.71 18.42 6.75
N THR A 288 -0.62 17.64 6.81
CA THR A 288 -0.25 16.70 5.76
C THR A 288 -1.34 15.64 5.56
N TYR A 289 -1.88 15.09 6.64
CA TYR A 289 -2.93 14.07 6.57
C TYR A 289 -4.23 14.62 5.96
N VAL A 290 -4.64 15.83 6.35
CA VAL A 290 -5.83 16.49 5.79
C VAL A 290 -5.63 16.79 4.31
N SER A 291 -4.46 17.30 3.92
CA SER A 291 -4.12 17.55 2.52
C SER A 291 -4.16 16.26 1.69
N TRP A 292 -3.55 15.19 2.20
CA TRP A 292 -3.62 13.86 1.60
C TRP A 292 -5.07 13.35 1.48
N ALA A 293 -5.87 13.48 2.55
CA ALA A 293 -7.25 13.03 2.54
C ALA A 293 -8.09 13.77 1.51
N LYS A 294 -7.92 15.11 1.40
CA LYS A 294 -8.55 15.93 0.36
C LYS A 294 -8.20 15.40 -1.03
N SER A 295 -6.91 15.32 -1.36
CA SER A 295 -6.45 14.83 -2.67
C SER A 295 -6.97 13.43 -2.99
N ARG A 296 -6.94 12.51 -2.03
CA ARG A 296 -7.44 11.14 -2.22
C ARG A 296 -8.93 11.11 -2.48
N VAL A 297 -9.74 11.85 -1.72
CA VAL A 297 -11.20 11.93 -1.94
C VAL A 297 -11.53 12.57 -3.28
N THR A 298 -10.79 13.60 -3.69
CA THR A 298 -11.06 14.33 -4.93
C THR A 298 -10.58 13.62 -6.18
N GLU A 299 -9.51 12.82 -6.13
CA GLU A 299 -8.87 12.27 -7.34
C GLU A 299 -8.90 10.74 -7.42
N ASP A 300 -8.73 10.04 -6.30
CA ASP A 300 -8.42 8.61 -6.31
C ASP A 300 -9.52 7.72 -5.78
N VAL A 301 -10.34 8.24 -4.87
CA VAL A 301 -11.45 7.49 -4.27
C VAL A 301 -12.63 7.51 -5.23
N ALA A 302 -13.28 6.35 -5.36
CA ALA A 302 -14.48 6.17 -6.18
C ALA A 302 -14.30 6.62 -7.65
N ARG A 303 -13.23 6.15 -8.31
CA ARG A 303 -13.09 6.28 -9.77
C ARG A 303 -14.26 5.64 -10.49
N CYS A 304 -14.83 6.33 -11.48
CA CYS A 304 -16.08 5.92 -12.12
C CYS A 304 -15.91 5.21 -13.47
N LYS A 305 -14.68 4.92 -13.90
CA LYS A 305 -14.43 4.09 -15.10
C LYS A 305 -15.15 2.74 -15.10
N PRO A 306 -15.21 1.97 -13.99
CA PRO A 306 -15.95 0.70 -14.00
C PRO A 306 -17.44 0.87 -14.29
N ILE A 307 -18.02 2.03 -13.92
CA ILE A 307 -19.43 2.34 -14.19
C ILE A 307 -19.63 2.62 -15.67
N ALA A 308 -18.79 3.46 -16.27
CA ALA A 308 -18.81 3.73 -17.71
C ALA A 308 -18.63 2.44 -18.52
N GLN A 309 -17.64 1.61 -18.15
CA GLN A 309 -17.42 0.31 -18.80
C GLN A 309 -18.61 -0.64 -18.66
N SER A 310 -19.32 -0.61 -17.53
CA SER A 310 -20.52 -1.42 -17.36
C SER A 310 -21.63 -0.99 -18.31
N LEU A 311 -21.79 0.32 -18.54
CA LEU A 311 -22.75 0.85 -19.51
C LEU A 311 -22.35 0.53 -20.95
N ASP A 312 -21.06 0.71 -21.31
CA ASP A 312 -20.52 0.29 -22.62
C ASP A 312 -20.77 -1.21 -22.85
N ASN A 313 -20.55 -2.06 -21.84
CA ASN A 313 -20.78 -3.50 -21.96
C ASN A 313 -22.27 -3.84 -22.15
N VAL A 314 -23.17 -3.11 -21.49
CA VAL A 314 -24.63 -3.30 -21.68
C VAL A 314 -25.04 -2.91 -23.09
N GLU A 315 -24.50 -1.81 -23.63
CA GLU A 315 -24.70 -1.40 -25.02
C GLU A 315 -24.27 -2.52 -25.96
N VAL A 316 -23.02 -2.99 -25.83
CA VAL A 316 -22.47 -4.04 -26.70
C VAL A 316 -23.30 -5.32 -26.61
N ILE A 317 -23.71 -5.75 -25.41
CA ILE A 317 -24.56 -6.95 -25.25
C ILE A 317 -25.93 -6.75 -25.90
N GLY A 318 -26.58 -5.62 -25.65
CA GLY A 318 -27.93 -5.34 -26.16
C GLY A 318 -27.97 -5.14 -27.66
N CYS A 319 -27.01 -4.40 -28.20
CA CYS A 319 -27.00 -3.95 -29.58
C CYS A 319 -26.21 -4.90 -30.49
N ASP A 320 -24.96 -5.18 -30.20
CA ASP A 320 -24.10 -5.96 -31.09
C ASP A 320 -24.40 -7.47 -31.00
N TYR A 321 -24.79 -7.98 -29.83
CA TYR A 321 -25.09 -9.40 -29.68
C TYR A 321 -26.56 -9.71 -29.87
N ILE A 322 -27.45 -9.08 -29.10
CA ILE A 322 -28.88 -9.41 -29.16
C ILE A 322 -29.51 -8.84 -30.44
N MET A 323 -29.36 -7.54 -30.69
CA MET A 323 -30.07 -6.92 -31.80
C MET A 323 -29.56 -7.40 -33.16
N ASP A 324 -28.25 -7.53 -33.35
CA ASP A 324 -27.71 -8.09 -34.60
C ASP A 324 -28.13 -9.55 -34.80
N SER A 325 -28.23 -10.35 -33.73
CA SER A 325 -28.76 -11.72 -33.82
C SER A 325 -30.24 -11.74 -34.24
N VAL A 326 -31.06 -10.85 -33.67
CA VAL A 326 -32.46 -10.67 -34.07
C VAL A 326 -32.55 -10.23 -35.52
N ASN A 327 -31.65 -9.34 -35.95
CA ASN A 327 -31.57 -8.87 -37.33
C ASN A 327 -31.21 -9.99 -38.31
N ALA A 328 -30.19 -10.79 -37.99
CA ALA A 328 -29.82 -11.96 -38.77
C ALA A 328 -30.94 -13.02 -38.81
N PHE A 329 -31.68 -13.18 -37.70
CA PHE A 329 -32.76 -14.13 -37.58
C PHE A 329 -33.95 -13.77 -38.48
N TRP A 330 -34.47 -12.54 -38.42
CA TRP A 330 -35.57 -12.13 -39.30
C TRP A 330 -35.16 -12.10 -40.76
N PHE A 331 -33.91 -11.69 -41.06
CA PHE A 331 -33.39 -11.71 -42.43
C PHE A 331 -33.39 -13.13 -43.01
N SER A 332 -32.93 -14.11 -42.22
CA SER A 332 -32.92 -15.52 -42.61
C SER A 332 -34.33 -16.07 -42.82
N LEU A 333 -35.25 -15.83 -41.88
CA LEU A 333 -36.66 -16.26 -41.99
C LEU A 333 -37.39 -15.56 -43.14
N GLY A 334 -37.07 -14.29 -43.41
CA GLY A 334 -37.60 -13.55 -44.55
C GLY A 334 -37.21 -14.21 -45.87
N TRP A 335 -35.96 -14.64 -46.01
CA TRP A 335 -35.49 -15.37 -47.19
C TRP A 335 -36.16 -16.75 -47.34
N CYS A 336 -36.37 -17.47 -46.24
CA CYS A 336 -37.15 -18.71 -46.25
C CYS A 336 -38.59 -18.47 -46.72
N THR A 337 -39.21 -17.37 -46.28
CA THR A 337 -40.58 -16.98 -46.67
C THR A 337 -40.65 -16.62 -48.15
N LEU A 338 -39.66 -15.88 -48.67
CA LEU A 338 -39.58 -15.50 -50.08
C LEU A 338 -39.49 -16.73 -51.00
N PHE A 339 -38.67 -17.72 -50.62
CA PHE A 339 -38.54 -18.95 -51.41
C PHE A 339 -39.65 -19.96 -51.18
N LEU A 340 -40.53 -19.76 -50.21
CA LEU A 340 -41.63 -20.68 -49.92
C LEU A 340 -42.59 -20.82 -51.11
N LEU A 341 -42.90 -19.72 -51.82
CA LEU A 341 -43.77 -19.74 -53.01
C LEU A 341 -43.16 -20.53 -54.19
N PRO A 342 -41.92 -20.26 -54.66
CA PRO A 342 -41.25 -21.11 -55.64
C PRO A 342 -41.16 -22.58 -55.22
N ASN A 343 -40.86 -22.85 -53.95
CA ASN A 343 -40.73 -24.20 -53.42
C ASN A 343 -42.06 -24.97 -53.45
N ILE A 344 -43.20 -24.32 -53.14
CA ILE A 344 -44.52 -24.96 -53.27
C ILE A 344 -44.79 -25.36 -54.73
N ILE A 345 -44.51 -24.48 -55.69
CA ILE A 345 -44.73 -24.77 -57.11
C ILE A 345 -43.88 -25.98 -57.56
N LEU A 346 -42.60 -25.98 -57.19
CA LEU A 346 -41.69 -27.08 -57.50
C LEU A 346 -42.11 -28.38 -56.80
N ALA A 347 -42.50 -28.33 -55.53
CA ALA A 347 -42.95 -29.48 -54.77
C ALA A 347 -44.20 -30.12 -55.39
N VAL A 348 -45.19 -29.32 -55.78
CA VAL A 348 -46.40 -29.81 -56.46
C VAL A 348 -46.07 -30.44 -57.82
N ARG A 349 -45.17 -29.81 -58.60
CA ARG A 349 -44.71 -30.33 -59.90
C ARG A 349 -43.95 -31.64 -59.74
N LEU A 350 -43.02 -31.72 -58.78
CA LEU A 350 -42.23 -32.92 -58.47
C LEU A 350 -43.11 -34.04 -57.91
N ALA A 351 -44.09 -33.73 -57.06
CA ALA A 351 -45.02 -34.72 -56.53
C ALA A 351 -45.74 -35.49 -57.65
N LYS A 352 -46.08 -34.83 -58.78
CA LYS A 352 -46.65 -35.49 -59.96
C LYS A 352 -45.71 -36.53 -60.59
N PHE A 353 -44.40 -36.31 -60.53
CA PHE A 353 -43.40 -37.23 -61.05
C PHE A 353 -43.01 -38.35 -60.08
N TYR A 354 -43.31 -38.20 -58.79
CA TYR A 354 -42.95 -39.17 -57.76
C TYR A 354 -44.12 -40.06 -57.32
N ARG A 355 -45.35 -39.53 -57.25
CA ARG A 355 -46.56 -40.29 -56.88
C ARG A 355 -46.90 -41.37 -57.90
N ARG A 356 -47.33 -42.54 -57.43
CA ARG A 356 -47.92 -43.59 -58.25
C ARG A 356 -49.34 -43.15 -58.64
N MET A 357 -49.69 -43.27 -59.92
CA MET A 357 -51.04 -42.97 -60.41
C MET A 357 -51.82 -44.27 -60.60
N ASP A 358 -53.13 -44.25 -60.37
CA ASP A 358 -53.96 -45.46 -60.52
C ASP A 358 -54.26 -45.81 -61.99
N ILE A 359 -54.12 -44.85 -62.91
CA ILE A 359 -54.44 -45.01 -64.33
C ILE A 359 -53.29 -44.42 -65.17
N ALA A 360 -52.90 -45.11 -66.24
CA ALA A 360 -51.96 -44.60 -67.25
C ALA A 360 -52.66 -44.52 -68.61
N ASP A 361 -52.57 -43.37 -69.27
CA ASP A 361 -53.07 -43.22 -70.64
C ASP A 361 -52.22 -44.05 -71.59
N VAL A 362 -52.84 -45.05 -72.24
CA VAL A 362 -52.19 -45.87 -73.26
C VAL A 362 -52.16 -45.08 -74.56
N TYR A 363 -50.98 -44.62 -74.98
CA TYR A 363 -50.81 -44.01 -76.30
C TYR A 363 -50.97 -45.09 -77.37
N ARG A 364 -52.10 -45.09 -78.08
CA ARG A 364 -52.41 -46.05 -79.14
C ARG A 364 -51.89 -45.46 -80.47
N PRO A 365 -50.87 -46.04 -81.14
CA PRO A 365 -50.44 -45.56 -82.45
C PRO A 365 -51.55 -45.80 -83.49
N PRO A 366 -51.65 -44.99 -84.56
CA PRO A 366 -52.71 -45.13 -85.54
C PRO A 366 -52.62 -46.51 -86.22
N THR A 367 -53.65 -47.33 -86.02
CA THR A 367 -53.78 -48.67 -86.63
C THR A 367 -54.21 -48.53 -88.08
N PHE A 368 -53.32 -48.88 -89.01
CA PHE A 368 -53.62 -49.11 -90.42
C PHE A 368 -54.57 -50.31 -90.55
N ASN A 369 -55.85 -50.06 -90.88
CA ASN A 369 -56.83 -51.12 -91.11
C ASN A 369 -56.72 -51.66 -92.54
N ALA A 370 -56.44 -52.96 -92.65
CA ALA A 370 -56.41 -53.71 -93.90
C ALA A 370 -57.84 -53.91 -94.45
N PHE A 371 -58.11 -53.41 -95.66
CA PHE A 371 -59.33 -53.70 -96.41
C PHE A 371 -59.24 -55.10 -97.07
N LYS A 372 -60.19 -55.99 -96.72
CA LYS A 372 -60.46 -57.24 -97.44
C LYS A 372 -61.46 -56.99 -98.56
N ILE A 373 -61.10 -57.30 -99.81
CA ILE A 373 -61.96 -57.20 -101.00
C ILE A 373 -62.83 -58.49 -101.11
N PRO A 374 -64.15 -58.40 -101.29
CA PRO A 374 -65.03 -59.57 -101.41
C PRO A 374 -65.03 -60.18 -102.83
N ARG A 375 -65.08 -61.51 -102.92
CA ARG A 375 -65.26 -62.27 -104.17
C ARG A 375 -66.76 -62.45 -104.51
N PRO A 376 -67.16 -62.42 -105.78
CA PRO A 376 -68.56 -62.54 -106.21
C PRO A 376 -69.07 -63.99 -106.22
N SER A 377 -70.37 -64.16 -105.91
CA SER A 377 -71.08 -65.45 -106.00
C SER A 377 -71.64 -65.68 -107.41
N THR A 378 -71.46 -66.87 -107.95
CA THR A 378 -72.14 -67.36 -109.16
C THR A 378 -73.58 -67.81 -108.86
N ARG A 379 -74.51 -67.59 -109.80
CA ARG A 379 -75.85 -68.20 -109.81
C ARG A 379 -76.20 -68.61 -111.25
N HIS A 380 -76.29 -69.93 -111.44
CA HIS A 380 -76.63 -70.73 -112.64
C HIS A 380 -75.66 -70.73 -113.80
#